data_AF-A0A670Y9G9-F1
#
_entry.id   AF-A0A670Y9G9-F1
#
_cell.length_a   1.000
_cell.length_b   1.000
_cell.length_c   1.000
_cell.angle_alpha   90.00
_cell.angle_beta   90.00
_cell.angle_gamma   90.00
#
_symmetry.space_group_name_H-M   'P 1'
#
loop_
_entity.id
_entity.type
_entity.pdbx_description
1 polymer ?
#
loop_
_entity_poly.entity_id
_entity_poly.type
_entity_poly.pdbx_seq_one_letter_code
_entity_poly.pdbx_strand_id
1 'polypeptide(L)'
;MFAFWTTLLLLFLAVRGKEVCYVRLGCFTDDIPWAGTVERPIARLPWSPQEINTRFLLYTKKNLDDFQEITAIHPETIDYSNFNASKITRFITHGFIDQGEERWLSDMCKVQSF
;
A
#
# COMPACT_ATOMS: atom_id res chain seq x y z
N MET A 1 5.10 -47.87 -12.44
CA MET A 1 3.78 -47.20 -12.34
C MET A 1 3.67 -46.36 -11.07
N PHE A 2 3.82 -46.94 -9.86
CA PHE A 2 3.81 -46.19 -8.59
C PHE A 2 4.78 -45.00 -8.53
N ALA A 3 6.03 -45.21 -8.95
CA ALA A 3 7.06 -44.16 -8.95
C ALA A 3 6.68 -42.92 -9.77
N PHE A 4 5.99 -43.10 -10.90
CA PHE A 4 5.57 -42.00 -11.78
C PHE A 4 4.47 -41.16 -11.12
N TRP A 5 3.49 -41.81 -10.50
CA TRP A 5 2.41 -41.13 -9.76
C TRP A 5 2.93 -40.44 -8.50
N THR A 6 3.89 -41.03 -7.78
CA THR A 6 4.52 -40.37 -6.62
C THR A 6 5.36 -39.17 -7.04
N THR A 7 6.11 -39.27 -8.15
CA THR A 7 6.87 -38.11 -8.67
C THR A 7 5.93 -37.01 -9.16
N LEU A 8 4.82 -37.36 -9.82
CA LEU A 8 3.83 -36.38 -10.27
C LEU A 8 3.17 -35.67 -9.08
N LEU A 9 2.75 -36.41 -8.05
CA LEU A 9 2.17 -35.85 -6.83
C LEU A 9 3.17 -34.93 -6.09
N LEU A 10 4.44 -35.32 -6.01
CA LEU A 10 5.51 -34.50 -5.44
C LEU A 10 5.74 -33.22 -6.25
N LEU A 11 5.68 -33.28 -7.58
CA LEU A 11 5.80 -32.11 -8.45
C LEU A 11 4.62 -31.15 -8.29
N PHE A 12 3.39 -31.65 -8.11
CA PHE A 12 2.22 -30.82 -7.81
C PHE A 12 2.28 -30.17 -6.43
N LEU A 13 2.86 -30.84 -5.43
CA LEU A 13 3.07 -30.27 -4.08
C LEU A 13 4.22 -29.26 -4.02
N ALA A 14 5.11 -29.24 -5.03
CA ALA A 14 6.31 -28.41 -5.04
C ALA A 14 6.16 -27.07 -5.79
N VAL A 15 5.00 -26.78 -6.39
CA VAL A 15 4.75 -25.47 -7.01
C VAL A 15 4.55 -24.44 -5.91
N ARG A 16 5.62 -23.71 -5.58
CA ARG A 16 5.57 -22.50 -4.74
C ARG A 16 5.50 -21.26 -5.63
N GLY A 17 4.71 -20.29 -5.21
CA GLY A 17 4.69 -18.93 -5.73
C GLY A 17 6.03 -18.23 -5.56
N LYS A 18 6.19 -17.14 -6.29
CA LYS A 18 7.34 -16.22 -6.16
C LYS A 18 7.11 -15.29 -4.98
N GLU A 19 8.20 -14.78 -4.42
CA GLU A 19 8.18 -13.84 -3.30
C GLU A 19 9.10 -12.64 -3.57
N VAL A 20 8.69 -11.45 -3.09
CA VAL A 20 9.51 -10.24 -3.02
C VAL A 20 9.42 -9.63 -1.63
N CYS A 21 10.55 -9.14 -1.09
CA CYS A 21 10.61 -8.52 0.23
C CYS A 21 11.05 -7.07 0.14
N TYR A 22 10.36 -6.18 0.87
CA TYR A 22 10.67 -4.77 0.95
C TYR A 22 10.98 -4.37 2.39
N VAL A 23 12.03 -3.55 2.55
CA VAL A 23 12.47 -3.03 3.84
C VAL A 23 11.30 -2.31 4.54
N ARG A 24 11.08 -2.59 5.82
CA ARG A 24 9.96 -2.12 6.68
C ARG A 24 8.56 -2.68 6.36
N LEU A 25 8.34 -3.33 5.21
CA LEU A 25 7.02 -3.83 4.80
C LEU A 25 6.90 -5.37 4.82
N GLY A 26 8.03 -6.08 4.86
CA GLY A 26 8.05 -7.55 4.87
C GLY A 26 7.98 -8.13 3.45
N CYS A 27 7.50 -9.36 3.35
CA CYS A 27 7.49 -10.14 2.11
C CYS A 27 6.08 -10.34 1.55
N PHE A 28 5.97 -10.36 0.23
CA PHE A 28 4.75 -10.55 -0.53
C PHE A 28 4.94 -11.70 -1.49
N THR A 29 4.00 -12.65 -1.49
CA THR A 29 3.99 -13.81 -2.38
C THR A 29 2.84 -13.72 -3.39
N ASP A 30 2.99 -14.36 -4.54
CA ASP A 30 1.89 -14.62 -5.48
C ASP A 30 1.23 -16.00 -5.30
N ASP A 31 1.53 -16.69 -4.19
CA ASP A 31 0.79 -17.87 -3.74
C ASP A 31 -0.70 -17.58 -3.55
N ILE A 32 -1.53 -18.63 -3.61
CA ILE A 32 -2.95 -18.55 -3.22
C ILE A 32 -3.05 -18.05 -1.77
N PRO A 33 -3.90 -17.05 -1.45
CA PRO A 33 -4.98 -16.50 -2.28
C PRO A 33 -4.64 -15.22 -3.06
N TRP A 34 -3.36 -14.82 -3.11
CA TRP A 34 -2.94 -13.55 -3.74
C TRP A 34 -2.97 -13.62 -5.27
N ALA A 35 -2.76 -14.80 -5.84
CA ALA A 35 -3.03 -15.11 -7.24
C ALA A 35 -3.41 -16.60 -7.42
N GLY A 36 -3.64 -17.01 -8.67
CA GLY A 36 -3.99 -18.39 -9.03
C GLY A 36 -5.42 -18.81 -8.66
N THR A 37 -6.26 -17.89 -8.20
CA THR A 37 -7.70 -18.13 -7.96
C THR A 37 -8.53 -17.75 -9.19
N VAL A 38 -9.82 -18.10 -9.19
CA VAL A 38 -10.74 -17.74 -10.27
C VAL A 38 -10.89 -16.21 -10.39
N GLU A 39 -10.93 -15.53 -9.26
CA GLU A 39 -11.07 -14.07 -9.16
C GLU A 39 -9.75 -13.34 -9.44
N ARG A 40 -8.60 -14.02 -9.23
CA ARG A 40 -7.24 -13.46 -9.35
C ARG A 40 -6.33 -14.41 -10.16
N PRO A 41 -6.63 -14.67 -11.45
CA PRO A 41 -5.96 -15.73 -12.21
C PRO A 41 -4.52 -15.40 -12.61
N ILE A 42 -4.17 -14.11 -12.67
CA ILE A 42 -2.86 -13.66 -13.12
C ILE A 42 -1.95 -13.46 -11.90
N ALA A 43 -0.87 -14.24 -11.84
CA ALA A 43 0.19 -14.06 -10.86
C ALA A 43 0.95 -12.74 -11.10
N ARG A 44 0.89 -11.84 -10.12
CA ARG A 44 1.66 -10.60 -10.09
C ARG A 44 2.09 -10.29 -8.65
N LEU A 45 3.36 -9.94 -8.51
CA LEU A 45 3.89 -9.36 -7.29
C LEU A 45 3.69 -7.84 -7.29
N PRO A 46 3.57 -7.21 -6.11
CA PRO A 46 3.47 -5.76 -6.00
C PRO A 46 4.74 -5.07 -6.51
N TRP A 47 4.59 -3.90 -7.12
CA TRP A 47 5.71 -3.01 -7.46
C TRP A 47 6.49 -2.59 -6.21
N SER A 48 7.72 -2.13 -6.42
CA SER A 48 8.57 -1.65 -5.32
C SER A 48 7.98 -0.40 -4.67
N PRO A 49 8.23 -0.15 -3.37
CA PRO A 49 7.78 1.08 -2.71
C PRO A 49 8.27 2.35 -3.41
N GLN A 50 9.47 2.29 -4.01
CA GLN A 50 10.05 3.39 -4.79
C GLN A 50 9.30 3.63 -6.11
N GLU A 51 8.80 2.56 -6.75
CA GLU A 51 8.03 2.64 -8.00
C GLU A 51 6.59 3.11 -7.75
N ILE A 52 5.96 2.66 -6.65
CA ILE A 52 4.64 3.15 -6.24
C ILE A 52 4.72 4.60 -5.74
N ASN A 53 5.83 4.96 -5.07
CA ASN A 53 6.10 6.29 -4.54
C ASN A 53 4.96 6.85 -3.67
N THR A 54 4.51 6.09 -2.67
CA THR A 54 3.46 6.53 -1.75
C THR A 54 3.91 7.75 -0.94
N ARG A 55 3.11 8.82 -0.98
CA ARG A 55 3.33 10.08 -0.26
C ARG A 55 2.20 10.32 0.75
N PHE A 56 2.52 10.93 1.88
CA PHE A 56 1.54 11.32 2.89
C PHE A 56 1.49 12.84 3.00
N LEU A 57 0.39 13.42 2.53
CA LEU A 57 0.17 14.86 2.44
C LEU A 57 -0.73 15.30 3.61
N LEU A 58 -0.15 15.95 4.62
CA LEU A 58 -0.87 16.37 5.82
C LEU A 58 -1.51 17.74 5.63
N TYR A 59 -2.84 17.78 5.72
CA TYR A 59 -3.63 19.00 5.88
C TYR A 59 -4.11 19.12 7.32
N THR A 60 -4.07 20.35 7.85
CA THR A 60 -4.65 20.66 9.16
C THR A 60 -5.40 21.98 9.10
N LYS A 61 -6.15 22.32 10.16
CA LYS A 61 -6.78 23.65 10.28
C LYS A 61 -5.77 24.82 10.24
N LYS A 62 -4.48 24.57 10.45
CA LYS A 62 -3.40 25.57 10.35
C LYS A 62 -2.80 25.70 8.95
N ASN A 63 -3.04 24.74 8.06
CA ASN A 63 -2.49 24.69 6.70
C ASN A 63 -3.49 23.97 5.77
N LEU A 64 -4.59 24.67 5.44
CA LEU A 64 -5.68 24.08 4.64
C LEU A 64 -5.40 24.09 3.13
N ASP A 65 -4.54 25.00 2.66
CA ASP A 65 -4.27 25.18 1.24
C ASP A 65 -2.97 24.49 0.82
N ASP A 66 -1.97 24.48 1.69
CA ASP A 66 -0.66 23.86 1.45
C ASP A 66 -0.45 22.65 2.36
N PHE A 67 -0.20 21.49 1.77
CA PHE A 67 0.12 20.29 2.53
C PHE A 67 1.51 20.36 3.15
N GLN A 68 1.70 19.64 4.26
CA GLN A 68 3.01 19.29 4.77
C GLN A 68 3.26 17.81 4.45
N GLU A 69 4.31 17.50 3.70
CA GLU A 69 4.67 16.12 3.42
C GLU A 69 5.34 15.49 4.65
N ILE A 70 4.80 14.37 5.11
CA ILE A 70 5.29 13.62 6.28
C ILE A 70 5.65 12.19 5.88
N THR A 71 6.53 11.55 6.65
CA THR A 71 6.96 10.19 6.35
C THR A 71 7.29 9.40 7.61
N ALA A 72 6.97 8.11 7.57
CA ALA A 72 7.36 7.18 8.63
C ALA A 72 8.83 6.72 8.50
N ILE A 73 9.53 7.07 7.41
CA ILE A 73 10.98 6.82 7.26
C ILE A 73 11.77 7.84 8.08
N HIS A 74 11.28 9.09 8.10
CA HIS A 74 11.83 10.23 8.83
C HIS A 74 10.77 10.75 9.82
N PRO A 75 10.55 10.10 10.97
CA PRO A 75 9.50 10.46 11.93
C PRO A 75 9.56 11.91 12.39
N GLU A 76 10.74 12.54 12.36
CA GLU A 76 10.95 13.95 12.65
C GLU A 76 10.10 14.87 11.76
N THR A 77 9.76 14.43 10.54
CA THR A 77 8.84 15.18 9.66
C THR A 77 7.45 15.33 10.27
N ILE A 78 6.99 14.35 11.06
CA ILE A 78 5.71 14.41 11.78
C ILE A 78 5.82 15.43 12.92
N ASP A 79 6.90 15.40 13.69
CA ASP A 79 7.13 16.29 14.83
C ASP A 79 7.26 17.77 14.41
N TYR A 80 7.88 18.04 13.26
CA TYR A 80 8.00 19.40 12.70
C TYR A 80 6.75 19.88 11.95
N SER A 81 5.75 19.02 11.73
CA SER A 81 4.52 19.37 11.05
C SER A 81 3.46 19.96 12.02
N ASN A 82 2.30 20.32 11.49
CA ASN A 82 1.13 20.73 12.26
C ASN A 82 0.35 19.53 12.85
N PHE A 83 0.86 18.31 12.75
CA PHE A 83 0.24 17.12 13.32
C PHE A 83 -0.01 17.28 14.83
N ASN A 84 -1.15 16.76 15.29
CA ASN A 84 -1.52 16.85 16.70
C ASN A 84 -2.15 15.53 17.14
N ALA A 85 -1.41 14.78 17.96
CA ALA A 85 -1.83 13.47 18.48
C ALA A 85 -3.09 13.53 19.36
N SER A 86 -3.48 14.71 19.88
CA SER A 86 -4.72 14.90 20.63
C SER A 86 -5.95 15.15 19.74
N LYS A 87 -5.80 15.15 18.41
CA LYS A 87 -6.88 15.32 17.43
C LYS A 87 -7.13 14.03 16.66
N ILE A 88 -8.35 13.86 16.19
CA ILE A 88 -8.71 12.74 15.31
C ILE A 88 -7.94 12.90 14.00
N THR A 89 -7.25 11.83 13.58
CA THR A 89 -6.57 11.74 12.28
C THR A 89 -7.43 10.93 11.31
N ARG A 90 -7.58 11.42 10.07
CA ARG A 90 -8.35 10.75 9.02
C ARG A 90 -7.49 10.63 7.77
N PHE A 91 -7.42 9.43 7.21
CA PHE A 91 -6.74 9.18 5.95
C PHE A 91 -7.75 9.17 4.81
N ILE A 92 -7.38 9.79 3.70
CA ILE A 92 -8.14 9.79 2.45
C ILE A 92 -7.20 9.20 1.40
N THR A 93 -7.62 8.12 0.74
CA THR A 93 -6.83 7.42 -0.27
C THR A 93 -7.60 7.40 -1.58
N HIS A 94 -6.97 7.86 -2.65
CA HIS A 94 -7.52 7.77 -3.99
C HIS A 94 -7.44 6.35 -4.58
N GLY A 95 -8.02 6.18 -5.77
CA GLY A 95 -8.04 4.89 -6.47
C GLY A 95 -8.07 5.04 -7.99
N PHE A 96 -9.24 4.88 -8.60
CA PHE A 96 -9.42 4.78 -10.05
C PHE A 96 -8.84 5.97 -10.84
N ILE A 97 -7.78 5.73 -11.64
CA ILE A 97 -7.10 6.69 -12.57
C ILE A 97 -6.56 7.96 -11.90
N ASP A 98 -6.72 8.06 -10.59
CA ASP A 98 -6.59 9.29 -9.84
C ASP A 98 -5.18 9.49 -9.30
N GLN A 99 -4.80 10.73 -9.07
CA GLN A 99 -3.56 11.11 -8.41
C GLN A 99 -3.88 11.66 -7.02
N GLY A 100 -2.99 11.46 -6.04
CA GLY A 100 -3.22 11.88 -4.66
C GLY A 100 -3.29 13.39 -4.41
N GLU A 101 -3.16 14.21 -5.47
CA GLU A 101 -3.21 15.68 -5.42
C GLU A 101 -4.40 16.26 -6.19
N GLU A 102 -5.32 15.43 -6.69
CA GLU A 102 -6.56 15.95 -7.28
C GLU A 102 -7.43 16.65 -6.23
N ARG A 103 -8.18 17.67 -6.67
CA ARG A 103 -8.84 18.62 -5.75
C ARG A 103 -9.78 17.97 -4.74
N TRP A 104 -10.49 16.90 -5.12
CA TRP A 104 -11.50 16.29 -4.27
C TRP A 104 -10.95 15.76 -2.94
N LEU A 105 -9.68 15.35 -2.89
CA LEU A 105 -9.03 14.93 -1.64
C LEU A 105 -8.92 16.13 -0.68
N SER A 106 -8.36 17.23 -1.17
CA SER A 106 -8.19 18.47 -0.40
C SER A 106 -9.53 19.13 -0.05
N ASP A 107 -10.52 19.06 -0.94
CA ASP A 107 -11.86 19.58 -0.69
C ASP A 107 -12.54 18.82 0.46
N MET A 108 -12.37 17.49 0.52
CA MET A 108 -12.89 16.68 1.61
C MET A 108 -12.24 17.02 2.96
N CYS A 109 -10.94 17.37 2.97
CA CYS A 109 -10.25 17.90 4.16
C CYS A 109 -10.85 19.24 4.63
N LYS A 110 -11.17 20.13 3.68
CA LYS A 110 -11.74 21.46 3.97
C LYS A 110 -13.17 21.38 4.49
N VAL A 111 -14.02 20.53 3.90
CA VAL A 111 -15.42 20.38 4.31
C VAL A 111 -15.55 19.82 5.74
N GLN A 112 -14.64 18.94 6.17
CA GLN A 112 -14.62 18.44 7.56
C GLN A 112 -14.10 19.45 8.59
N SER A 113 -13.69 20.65 8.18
CA SER A 113 -13.14 21.66 9.07
C SER A 113 -14.20 22.57 9.73
N PHE A 114 -15.45 22.51 9.26
CA PHE A 114 -16.61 23.20 9.84
C PHE A 114 -17.16 22.50 11.09
#